data_AF-A0A2R6G171-F1
#
_entry.id   AF-A0A2R6G171-F1
#
_cell.length_a   1.000
_cell.length_b   1.000
_cell.length_c   1.000
_cell.angle_alpha   90.00
_cell.angle_beta   90.00
_cell.angle_gamma   90.00
#
_symmetry.space_group_name_H-M   'P 1'
#
loop_
_entity.id
_entity.type
_entity.pdbx_description
1 polymer ?
#
loop_
_entity_poly.entity_id
_entity_poly.type
_entity_poly.pdbx_seq_one_letter_code
_entity_poly.pdbx_strand_id
1 'polypeptide(L)'
;MESATGSERGPEPGDRVRVERGAEAYEGVLLPSSTLESVVLKLDGGYNVGVSRADAAIEVLMSGSYDVEGAQDVTGTSEISFEGDLPTISLISTGGTIASTIDYRTGAVTAQFDAEDVLRAVPDLAGRANYRGRVVANILSENATPEIWKELARAVHEEIEQGADGVVVMHGTDTMGFSAAALAFMLDTPVPIVFTGSQRSADRPSSDNVMNAVCAVEAAKAECAEVLVCMHASESDDRCALHRGTRVRKNHTSRRDAFETVGREPLGEVTYDGGETDVNFRWAYAERDSETLAIAPELETDVELLKFTPGTGEALLEACAGKAGLVLEGTGLGHVHTDWIPRVAELIEDGTTVVMTSQCIDGRVCDRVYDTGRDLLEAGVIEAEDTLPGVAKVKLMWALANSEDPEALMGTPIAGECTERSVPWA
;
A
#
# COMPACT_ATOMS: atom_id res chain seq x y z
N MET A 1 -41.39 -47.66 -10.17
CA MET A 1 -41.60 -46.36 -10.85
C MET A 1 -42.24 -45.48 -9.81
N GLU A 2 -41.60 -44.49 -9.21
CA GLU A 2 -40.47 -43.66 -9.65
C GLU A 2 -39.33 -43.62 -8.61
N SER A 3 -38.13 -43.36 -9.11
CA SER A 3 -36.85 -43.29 -8.42
C SER A 3 -36.72 -42.02 -7.58
N ALA A 4 -36.39 -42.16 -6.30
CA ALA A 4 -35.75 -41.10 -5.54
C ALA A 4 -34.25 -41.08 -5.90
N THR A 5 -33.88 -40.26 -6.89
CA THR A 5 -32.49 -39.86 -7.10
C THR A 5 -32.12 -38.84 -6.03
N GLY A 6 -31.64 -39.32 -4.88
CA GLY A 6 -30.85 -38.48 -3.99
C GLY A 6 -29.53 -38.18 -4.69
N SER A 7 -29.28 -36.92 -5.03
CA SER A 7 -27.97 -36.51 -5.54
C SER A 7 -26.96 -36.71 -4.40
N GLU A 8 -26.05 -37.67 -4.53
CA GLU A 8 -24.85 -37.75 -3.69
C GLU A 8 -24.00 -36.50 -3.98
N ARG A 9 -24.19 -35.45 -3.18
CA ARG A 9 -23.30 -34.30 -3.17
C ARG A 9 -21.94 -34.79 -2.63
N GLY A 10 -20.85 -34.48 -3.34
CA GLY A 10 -19.51 -34.78 -2.85
C GLY A 10 -19.19 -34.02 -1.55
N PRO A 11 -18.16 -34.43 -0.81
CA PRO A 11 -17.74 -33.72 0.41
C PRO A 11 -17.29 -32.29 0.07
N GLU A 12 -17.91 -31.30 0.72
CA GLU A 12 -17.63 -29.87 0.55
C GLU A 12 -16.91 -29.28 1.77
N PRO A 13 -16.11 -28.21 1.61
CA PRO A 13 -15.59 -27.46 2.76
C PRO A 13 -16.71 -27.07 3.74
N GLY A 14 -16.52 -27.35 5.03
CA GLY A 14 -17.55 -27.14 6.07
C GLY A 14 -18.33 -28.40 6.47
N ASP A 15 -18.24 -29.47 5.68
CA ASP A 15 -18.78 -30.76 6.06
C ASP A 15 -17.94 -31.41 7.17
N ARG A 16 -18.60 -32.08 8.12
CA ARG A 16 -17.90 -32.97 9.06
C ARG A 16 -17.73 -34.31 8.37
N VAL A 17 -16.48 -34.73 8.20
CA VAL A 17 -16.12 -35.92 7.44
C VAL A 17 -15.22 -36.84 8.27
N ARG A 18 -15.28 -38.14 7.96
CA ARG A 18 -14.33 -39.14 8.39
C ARG A 18 -13.46 -39.51 7.20
N VAL A 19 -12.13 -39.41 7.37
CA VAL A 19 -11.15 -39.78 6.36
C VAL A 19 -10.34 -40.96 6.86
N GLU A 20 -10.41 -42.08 6.16
CA GLU A 20 -9.66 -43.30 6.47
C GLU A 20 -8.54 -43.50 5.46
N ARG A 21 -7.33 -43.79 5.95
CA ARG A 21 -6.17 -44.14 5.12
C ARG A 21 -5.38 -45.25 5.80
N GLY A 22 -5.34 -46.43 5.18
CA GLY A 22 -4.69 -47.60 5.76
C GLY A 22 -5.33 -48.01 7.09
N ALA A 23 -4.58 -47.95 8.19
CA ALA A 23 -5.06 -48.27 9.54
C ALA A 23 -5.45 -47.03 10.36
N GLU A 24 -5.34 -45.83 9.78
CA GLU A 24 -5.58 -44.56 10.45
C GLU A 24 -6.92 -43.97 9.99
N ALA A 25 -7.67 -43.42 10.94
CA ALA A 25 -8.93 -42.74 10.67
C ALA A 25 -8.93 -41.38 11.40
N TYR A 26 -9.31 -40.34 10.67
CA TYR A 26 -9.39 -38.98 11.17
C TYR A 26 -10.82 -38.47 11.00
N GLU A 27 -11.36 -37.83 12.02
CA GLU A 27 -12.67 -37.19 11.97
C GLU A 27 -12.50 -35.70 12.26
N GLY A 28 -13.12 -34.87 11.42
CA GLY A 28 -13.02 -33.43 11.57
C GLY A 28 -13.83 -32.67 10.53
N VAL A 29 -13.78 -31.35 10.60
CA VAL A 29 -14.39 -30.47 9.61
C VAL A 29 -13.46 -30.39 8.39
N LEU A 30 -14.00 -30.64 7.20
CA LEU A 30 -13.29 -30.50 5.94
C LEU A 30 -12.96 -29.03 5.70
N LEU A 31 -11.66 -28.72 5.60
CA LEU A 31 -11.18 -27.38 5.29
C LEU A 31 -10.89 -27.23 3.78
N PRO A 32 -10.94 -26.00 3.25
CA PRO A 32 -10.38 -25.71 1.94
C PRO A 32 -8.90 -26.14 1.90
N SER A 33 -8.50 -26.81 0.82
CA SER A 33 -7.11 -27.22 0.59
C SER A 33 -6.52 -26.40 -0.54
N SER A 34 -5.30 -25.90 -0.36
CA SER A 34 -4.54 -25.21 -1.41
C SER A 34 -4.05 -26.14 -2.51
N THR A 35 -4.14 -27.47 -2.31
CA THR A 35 -3.76 -28.50 -3.29
C THR A 35 -4.83 -29.59 -3.39
N LEU A 36 -4.93 -30.21 -4.57
CA LEU A 36 -5.83 -31.34 -4.80
C LEU A 36 -5.27 -32.68 -4.27
N GLU A 37 -4.00 -32.71 -3.85
CA GLU A 37 -3.33 -33.95 -3.44
C GLU A 37 -3.62 -34.34 -1.98
N SER A 38 -4.09 -33.40 -1.17
CA SER A 38 -4.43 -33.61 0.23
C SER A 38 -5.87 -33.19 0.54
N VAL A 39 -6.46 -33.90 1.50
CA VAL A 39 -7.65 -33.48 2.25
C VAL A 39 -7.15 -32.89 3.56
N VAL A 40 -7.59 -31.69 3.89
CA VAL A 40 -7.25 -31.03 5.15
C VAL A 40 -8.46 -31.09 6.06
N LEU A 41 -8.26 -31.64 7.27
CA LEU A 41 -9.31 -31.71 8.29
C LEU A 41 -8.92 -30.86 9.49
N LYS A 42 -9.90 -30.18 10.08
CA LYS A 42 -9.80 -29.62 11.42
C LYS A 42 -10.39 -30.59 12.43
N LEU A 43 -9.52 -31.16 13.26
CA LEU A 43 -9.91 -32.10 14.31
C LEU A 43 -10.64 -31.36 15.44
N ASP A 44 -11.41 -32.09 16.26
CA ASP A 44 -12.12 -31.51 17.42
C ASP A 44 -11.16 -30.84 18.43
N GLY A 45 -9.90 -31.27 18.47
CA GLY A 45 -8.85 -30.64 19.28
C GLY A 45 -8.32 -29.31 18.72
N GLY A 46 -8.83 -28.84 17.58
CA GLY A 46 -8.46 -27.57 16.94
C GLY A 46 -7.25 -27.64 16.00
N TYR A 47 -6.55 -28.77 15.95
CA TYR A 47 -5.41 -28.99 15.04
C TYR A 47 -5.88 -29.31 13.62
N ASN A 48 -5.15 -28.79 12.63
CA ASN A 48 -5.32 -29.15 11.23
C ASN A 48 -4.43 -30.36 10.88
N VAL A 49 -4.96 -31.35 10.17
CA VAL A 49 -4.21 -32.49 9.64
C VAL A 49 -4.40 -32.58 8.13
N GLY A 50 -3.30 -32.77 7.39
CA GLY A 50 -3.32 -33.06 5.96
C GLY A 50 -3.21 -34.56 5.73
N VAL A 51 -4.21 -35.14 5.07
CA VAL A 51 -4.23 -36.55 4.67
C VAL A 51 -4.11 -36.61 3.15
N SER A 52 -3.15 -37.38 2.63
CA SER A 52 -3.05 -37.56 1.17
C SER A 52 -4.34 -38.18 0.62
N ARG A 53 -4.88 -37.61 -0.46
CA ARG A 53 -6.07 -38.12 -1.16
C ARG A 53 -5.82 -39.47 -1.79
N ALA A 54 -4.57 -39.78 -2.13
CA ALA A 54 -4.20 -41.08 -2.65
C ALA A 54 -4.49 -42.15 -1.58
N ASP A 55 -5.45 -43.02 -1.90
CA ASP A 55 -5.94 -44.14 -1.07
C ASP A 55 -6.69 -43.72 0.21
N ALA A 56 -7.23 -42.50 0.24
CA ALA A 56 -8.10 -42.05 1.32
C ALA A 56 -9.59 -42.28 0.98
N ALA A 57 -10.33 -42.93 1.88
CA ALA A 57 -11.78 -43.02 1.82
C ALA A 57 -12.38 -41.86 2.64
N ILE A 58 -13.26 -41.07 2.03
CA ILE A 58 -13.91 -39.93 2.68
C ILE A 58 -15.39 -40.25 2.84
N GLU A 59 -15.88 -40.25 4.07
CA GLU A 59 -17.28 -40.40 4.43
C GLU A 59 -17.80 -39.08 5.00
N VAL A 60 -18.87 -38.53 4.42
CA VAL A 60 -19.54 -37.35 4.98
C VAL A 60 -20.43 -37.79 6.13
N LEU A 61 -20.09 -37.38 7.35
CA LEU A 61 -20.87 -37.68 8.55
C LEU A 61 -22.00 -36.67 8.75
N MET A 62 -21.76 -35.39 8.39
CA MET A 62 -22.74 -34.32 8.49
C MET A 62 -22.46 -33.23 7.45
N SER A 63 -23.41 -32.99 6.56
CA SER A 63 -23.33 -31.94 5.54
C SER A 63 -23.68 -30.57 6.11
N GLY A 64 -22.93 -29.52 5.74
CA GLY A 64 -23.22 -28.14 6.14
C GLY A 64 -23.13 -27.92 7.65
N SER A 65 -22.30 -28.70 8.35
CA SER A 65 -22.12 -28.57 9.79
C SER A 65 -21.58 -27.19 10.21
N TYR A 66 -20.89 -26.53 9.27
CA TYR A 66 -20.43 -25.16 9.39
C TYR A 66 -20.60 -24.45 8.05
N ASP A 67 -21.12 -23.23 8.10
CA ASP A 67 -21.24 -22.38 6.92
C ASP A 67 -19.88 -21.71 6.67
N VAL A 68 -19.10 -22.25 5.73
CA VAL A 68 -17.78 -21.70 5.35
C VAL A 68 -17.94 -20.58 4.33
N GLU A 69 -19.09 -20.49 3.66
CA GLU A 69 -19.45 -19.42 2.73
C GLU A 69 -20.22 -18.27 3.42
N GLY A 70 -20.99 -18.56 4.47
CA GLY A 70 -21.88 -17.60 5.15
C GLY A 70 -21.25 -16.64 6.17
N ALA A 71 -19.92 -16.53 6.25
CA ALA A 71 -19.26 -15.61 7.19
C ALA A 71 -19.43 -14.10 6.84
N GLN A 72 -20.25 -13.78 5.83
CA GLN A 72 -20.58 -12.41 5.43
C GLN A 72 -21.76 -11.79 6.20
N ASP A 73 -22.58 -12.57 6.90
CA ASP A 73 -23.87 -12.10 7.43
C ASP A 73 -23.99 -12.12 8.98
N VAL A 74 -22.98 -11.59 9.69
CA VAL A 74 -23.20 -11.21 11.10
C VAL A 74 -23.67 -9.76 11.15
N THR A 75 -24.97 -9.57 10.91
CA THR A 75 -25.69 -8.28 10.99
C THR A 75 -25.83 -7.81 12.43
N GLY A 76 -24.73 -7.57 13.13
CA GLY A 76 -24.72 -6.92 14.43
C GLY A 76 -24.67 -5.42 14.24
N THR A 77 -25.82 -4.78 13.94
CA THR A 77 -25.93 -3.34 13.66
C THR A 77 -25.33 -2.48 14.76
N SER A 78 -24.13 -1.97 14.53
CA SER A 78 -23.56 -0.84 15.26
C SER A 78 -24.01 0.41 14.51
N GLU A 79 -25.17 0.97 14.89
CA GLU A 79 -25.65 2.19 14.26
C GLU A 79 -24.61 3.31 14.43
N ILE A 80 -24.05 3.78 13.31
CA ILE A 80 -23.16 4.94 13.28
C ILE A 80 -24.01 6.16 13.65
N SER A 81 -23.96 6.57 14.92
CA SER A 81 -24.52 7.84 15.35
C SER A 81 -23.53 8.95 15.03
N PHE A 82 -23.88 9.83 14.10
CA PHE A 82 -23.11 11.04 13.83
C PHE A 82 -23.31 12.02 14.99
N GLU A 83 -22.23 12.36 15.68
CA GLU A 83 -22.22 13.40 16.71
C GLU A 83 -21.83 14.74 16.05
N GLY A 84 -22.65 15.78 16.22
CA GLY A 84 -22.49 17.05 15.49
C GLY A 84 -21.20 17.81 15.77
N ASP A 85 -20.48 17.48 16.84
CA ASP A 85 -19.25 18.15 17.26
C ASP A 85 -17.96 17.38 16.88
N LEU A 86 -18.09 16.18 16.29
CA LEU A 86 -16.93 15.35 15.89
C LEU A 86 -16.57 15.55 14.41
N PRO A 87 -15.27 15.56 14.06
CA PRO A 87 -14.84 15.61 12.66
C PRO A 87 -15.27 14.34 11.91
N THR A 88 -15.53 14.48 10.62
CA THR A 88 -15.88 13.38 9.71
C THR A 88 -14.63 12.86 9.02
N ILE A 89 -14.26 11.61 9.28
CA ILE A 89 -13.12 10.92 8.68
C ILE A 89 -13.62 9.85 7.72
N SER A 90 -13.16 9.92 6.46
CA SER A 90 -13.43 8.87 5.48
C SER A 90 -12.37 7.78 5.56
N LEU A 91 -12.80 6.53 5.75
CA LEU A 91 -11.99 5.34 5.78
C LEU A 91 -12.09 4.65 4.42
N ILE A 92 -11.03 4.78 3.62
CA ILE A 92 -10.98 4.21 2.27
C ILE A 92 -10.11 2.95 2.29
N SER A 93 -10.70 1.82 1.88
CA SER A 93 -9.98 0.56 1.74
C SER A 93 -9.56 0.32 0.28
N THR A 94 -8.31 -0.05 0.10
CA THR A 94 -7.76 -0.57 -1.17
C THR A 94 -7.42 -2.06 -1.07
N GLY A 95 -7.82 -2.70 0.03
CA GLY A 95 -7.33 -4.00 0.46
C GLY A 95 -6.33 -3.84 1.62
N GLY A 96 -5.55 -4.89 1.86
CA GLY A 96 -4.64 -4.93 3.00
C GLY A 96 -5.30 -5.44 4.29
N THR A 97 -4.47 -5.97 5.19
CA THR A 97 -4.91 -6.79 6.32
C THR A 97 -5.35 -6.00 7.54
N ILE A 98 -5.35 -4.66 7.52
CA ILE A 98 -5.53 -3.83 8.73
C ILE A 98 -6.92 -4.03 9.37
N ALA A 99 -7.94 -4.30 8.53
CA ALA A 99 -9.29 -4.66 8.94
C ALA A 99 -9.63 -6.06 8.40
N SER A 100 -8.89 -7.09 8.85
CA SER A 100 -9.23 -8.48 8.56
C SER A 100 -9.61 -9.21 9.84
N THR A 101 -10.64 -10.05 9.80
CA THR A 101 -11.08 -10.89 10.92
C THR A 101 -10.79 -12.36 10.64
N ILE A 102 -10.42 -13.11 11.69
CA ILE A 102 -10.32 -14.57 11.61
C ILE A 102 -11.61 -15.21 12.12
N ASP A 103 -12.16 -16.10 11.31
CA ASP A 103 -13.09 -17.11 11.81
C ASP A 103 -12.29 -18.25 12.43
N TYR A 104 -12.23 -18.31 13.78
CA TYR A 104 -11.52 -19.36 14.51
C TYR A 104 -12.10 -20.76 14.29
N ARG A 105 -13.32 -20.89 13.75
CA ARG A 105 -13.93 -22.20 13.44
C ARG A 105 -13.36 -22.75 12.14
N THR A 106 -13.25 -21.93 11.10
CA THR A 106 -12.75 -22.34 9.77
C THR A 106 -11.27 -22.07 9.56
N GLY A 107 -10.69 -21.13 10.29
CA GLY A 107 -9.34 -20.58 10.05
C GLY A 107 -9.29 -19.59 8.89
N ALA A 108 -10.43 -19.21 8.31
CA ALA A 108 -10.50 -18.25 7.21
C ALA A 108 -10.25 -16.82 7.71
N VAL A 109 -9.62 -16.01 6.85
CA VAL A 109 -9.40 -14.57 7.07
C VAL A 109 -10.30 -13.81 6.11
N THR A 110 -11.16 -12.94 6.63
CA THR A 110 -12.12 -12.16 5.84
C THR A 110 -11.79 -10.67 5.94
N ALA A 111 -11.67 -9.99 4.79
CA ALA A 111 -11.54 -8.54 4.74
C ALA A 111 -12.86 -7.85 5.14
N GLN A 112 -12.77 -6.74 5.85
CA GLN A 112 -13.89 -5.91 6.30
C GLN A 112 -14.15 -4.78 5.27
N PHE A 113 -15.41 -4.45 4.99
CA PHE A 113 -15.76 -3.63 3.80
C PHE A 113 -16.47 -2.31 4.11
N ASP A 114 -17.13 -2.16 5.25
CA ASP A 114 -17.75 -0.89 5.65
C ASP A 114 -17.12 -0.29 6.92
N ALA A 115 -17.50 0.94 7.27
CA ALA A 115 -16.97 1.61 8.46
C ALA A 115 -17.34 0.86 9.75
N GLU A 116 -18.46 0.15 9.75
CA GLU A 116 -18.92 -0.63 10.91
C GLU A 116 -18.00 -1.81 11.17
N ASP A 117 -17.62 -2.52 10.10
CA ASP A 117 -16.67 -3.61 10.14
C ASP A 117 -15.29 -3.16 10.64
N VAL A 118 -14.82 -1.99 10.20
CA VAL A 118 -13.56 -1.41 10.70
C VAL A 118 -13.65 -1.07 12.18
N LEU A 119 -14.76 -0.47 12.64
CA LEU A 119 -14.98 -0.16 14.06
C LEU A 119 -15.08 -1.44 14.91
N ARG A 120 -15.61 -2.53 14.35
CA ARG A 120 -15.66 -3.83 15.00
C ARG A 120 -14.27 -4.45 15.12
N ALA A 121 -13.42 -4.27 14.11
CA ALA A 121 -12.04 -4.74 14.11
C ALA A 121 -11.12 -3.89 14.99
N VAL A 122 -11.38 -2.58 15.08
CA VAL A 122 -10.61 -1.62 15.89
C VAL A 122 -11.56 -0.77 16.76
N PRO A 123 -12.05 -1.32 17.89
CA PRO A 123 -13.00 -0.63 18.76
C PRO A 123 -12.47 0.69 19.33
N ASP A 124 -11.15 0.86 19.44
CA ASP A 124 -10.52 2.09 19.92
C ASP A 124 -10.77 3.31 19.04
N LEU A 125 -11.29 3.13 17.82
CA LEU A 125 -11.72 4.21 16.95
C LEU A 125 -13.07 4.82 17.36
N ALA A 126 -13.89 4.10 18.13
CA ALA A 126 -15.21 4.56 18.54
C ALA A 126 -15.12 5.88 19.34
N GLY A 127 -15.94 6.87 18.96
CA GLY A 127 -16.01 8.18 19.62
C GLY A 127 -14.87 9.15 19.30
N ARG A 128 -13.91 8.80 18.43
CA ARG A 128 -12.83 9.72 18.01
C ARG A 128 -13.20 10.65 16.86
N ALA A 129 -14.10 10.18 16.00
CA ALA A 129 -14.57 10.84 14.79
C ALA A 129 -15.89 10.22 14.33
N ASN A 130 -16.58 10.92 13.44
CA ASN A 130 -17.64 10.36 12.62
C ASN A 130 -17.02 9.64 11.42
N TYR A 131 -17.40 8.39 11.14
CA TYR A 131 -16.76 7.61 10.08
C TYR A 131 -17.66 7.40 8.86
N ARG A 132 -17.05 7.51 7.68
CA ARG A 132 -17.61 7.00 6.42
C ARG A 132 -16.70 5.89 5.91
N GLY A 133 -17.26 4.81 5.38
CA GLY A 133 -16.48 3.69 4.86
C GLY A 133 -16.67 3.57 3.36
N ARG A 134 -15.57 3.42 2.62
CA ARG A 134 -15.60 3.22 1.17
C ARG A 134 -14.56 2.20 0.74
N VAL A 135 -14.96 1.25 -0.11
CA VAL A 135 -14.03 0.33 -0.76
C VAL A 135 -13.77 0.82 -2.17
N VAL A 136 -12.49 1.06 -2.48
CA VAL A 136 -12.03 1.39 -3.83
C VAL A 136 -11.55 0.12 -4.53
N ALA A 137 -10.75 -0.68 -3.84
CA ALA A 137 -10.21 -1.93 -4.35
C ALA A 137 -10.10 -2.97 -3.23
N ASN A 138 -9.97 -4.24 -3.60
CA ASN A 138 -9.61 -5.32 -2.67
C ASN A 138 -8.49 -6.14 -3.29
N ILE A 139 -7.26 -5.63 -3.19
CA ILE A 139 -6.07 -6.23 -3.79
C ILE A 139 -4.97 -6.43 -2.75
N LEU A 140 -4.06 -7.35 -3.06
CA LEU A 140 -2.74 -7.35 -2.43
C LEU A 140 -1.90 -6.21 -3.02
N SER A 141 -1.15 -5.48 -2.19
CA SER A 141 -0.45 -4.26 -2.60
C SER A 141 0.53 -4.47 -3.76
N GLU A 142 1.16 -5.63 -3.85
CA GLU A 142 2.06 -6.01 -4.95
C GLU A 142 1.38 -6.07 -6.32
N ASN A 143 0.04 -6.11 -6.36
CA ASN A 143 -0.77 -6.06 -7.57
C ASN A 143 -1.38 -4.66 -7.82
N ALA A 144 -1.01 -3.64 -7.05
CA ALA A 144 -1.45 -2.27 -7.28
C ALA A 144 -0.96 -1.77 -8.65
N THR A 145 -1.84 -1.08 -9.37
CA THR A 145 -1.56 -0.56 -10.72
C THR A 145 -1.85 0.94 -10.79
N PRO A 146 -1.33 1.66 -11.80
CA PRO A 146 -1.67 3.05 -12.04
C PRO A 146 -3.18 3.32 -12.07
N GLU A 147 -3.99 2.47 -12.69
CA GLU A 147 -5.44 2.69 -12.76
C GLU A 147 -6.09 2.69 -11.38
N ILE A 148 -5.63 1.82 -10.46
CA ILE A 148 -6.11 1.81 -9.07
C ILE A 148 -5.74 3.12 -8.36
N TRP A 149 -4.57 3.71 -8.64
CA TRP A 149 -4.23 5.03 -8.10
C TRP A 149 -5.17 6.12 -8.61
N LYS A 150 -5.59 6.06 -9.89
CA LYS A 150 -6.57 7.00 -10.46
C LYS A 150 -7.93 6.86 -9.81
N GLU A 151 -8.40 5.64 -9.64
CA GLU A 151 -9.66 5.33 -8.94
C GLU A 151 -9.62 5.81 -7.48
N LEU A 152 -8.50 5.56 -6.79
CA LEU A 152 -8.27 6.01 -5.42
C LEU A 152 -8.25 7.54 -5.31
N ALA A 153 -7.54 8.24 -6.19
CA ALA A 153 -7.50 9.70 -6.18
C ALA A 153 -8.89 10.32 -6.39
N ARG A 154 -9.68 9.78 -7.33
CA ARG A 154 -11.08 10.21 -7.55
C ARG A 154 -11.95 9.93 -6.34
N ALA A 155 -11.81 8.76 -5.72
CA ALA A 155 -12.56 8.43 -4.51
C ALA A 155 -12.23 9.36 -3.34
N VAL A 156 -10.94 9.64 -3.12
CA VAL A 156 -10.49 10.60 -2.09
C VAL A 156 -11.06 11.98 -2.36
N HIS A 157 -10.96 12.48 -3.60
CA HIS A 157 -11.53 13.77 -3.99
C HIS A 157 -13.03 13.86 -3.70
N GLU A 158 -13.80 12.85 -4.10
CA GLU A 158 -15.26 12.80 -3.87
C GLU A 158 -15.62 12.79 -2.38
N GLU A 159 -14.83 12.11 -1.53
CA GLU A 159 -15.06 12.09 -0.08
C GLU A 159 -14.81 13.47 0.55
N ILE A 160 -13.75 14.17 0.11
CA ILE A 160 -13.44 15.52 0.56
C ILE A 160 -14.52 16.51 0.08
N GLU A 161 -14.98 16.42 -1.17
CA GLU A 161 -16.10 17.23 -1.68
C GLU A 161 -17.40 17.03 -0.88
N GLN A 162 -17.62 15.83 -0.35
CA GLN A 162 -18.76 15.51 0.52
C GLN A 162 -18.55 15.95 1.98
N GLY A 163 -17.50 16.71 2.26
CA GLY A 163 -17.22 17.30 3.57
C GLY A 163 -16.52 16.36 4.54
N ALA A 164 -15.62 15.49 4.06
CA ALA A 164 -14.69 14.80 4.94
C ALA A 164 -13.62 15.79 5.44
N ASP A 165 -13.43 15.85 6.77
CA ASP A 165 -12.41 16.65 7.44
C ASP A 165 -11.01 15.99 7.36
N GLY A 166 -10.93 14.76 6.85
CA GLY A 166 -9.70 14.02 6.62
C GLY A 166 -10.00 12.65 6.05
N VAL A 167 -9.01 12.04 5.41
CA VAL A 167 -9.14 10.72 4.78
C VAL A 167 -8.06 9.80 5.30
N VAL A 168 -8.43 8.59 5.70
CA VAL A 168 -7.50 7.50 6.03
C VAL A 168 -7.59 6.43 4.95
N VAL A 169 -6.47 6.17 4.27
CA VAL A 169 -6.37 5.13 3.25
C VAL A 169 -5.75 3.87 3.85
N MET A 170 -6.55 2.84 4.02
CA MET A 170 -6.12 1.50 4.43
C MET A 170 -5.54 0.77 3.23
N HIS A 171 -4.23 0.54 3.26
CA HIS A 171 -3.46 0.03 2.12
C HIS A 171 -2.48 -1.07 2.52
N GLY A 172 -2.21 -2.00 1.61
CA GLY A 172 -1.17 -3.01 1.79
C GLY A 172 0.23 -2.37 1.81
N THR A 173 1.15 -2.93 2.60
CA THR A 173 2.40 -2.22 2.93
C THR A 173 3.46 -2.22 1.82
N ASP A 174 3.43 -3.16 0.87
CA ASP A 174 4.53 -3.33 -0.08
C ASP A 174 4.66 -2.19 -1.08
N THR A 175 3.54 -1.61 -1.52
CA THR A 175 3.51 -0.52 -2.52
C THR A 175 2.92 0.77 -1.97
N MET A 176 2.66 0.86 -0.67
CA MET A 176 2.04 2.03 -0.03
C MET A 176 2.78 3.34 -0.33
N GLY A 177 4.12 3.34 -0.34
CA GLY A 177 4.91 4.54 -0.66
C GLY A 177 4.71 5.02 -2.11
N PHE A 178 4.47 4.11 -3.07
CA PHE A 178 4.15 4.47 -4.45
C PHE A 178 2.76 5.08 -4.56
N SER A 179 1.76 4.46 -3.92
CA SER A 179 0.38 4.97 -3.91
C SER A 179 0.28 6.33 -3.22
N ALA A 180 1.00 6.52 -2.11
CA ALA A 180 1.07 7.80 -1.41
C ALA A 180 1.73 8.89 -2.27
N ALA A 181 2.83 8.57 -2.95
CA ALA A 181 3.44 9.50 -3.90
C ALA A 181 2.51 9.83 -5.08
N ALA A 182 1.78 8.85 -5.61
CA ALA A 182 0.83 9.08 -6.71
C ALA A 182 -0.27 10.06 -6.31
N LEU A 183 -0.89 9.85 -5.15
CA LEU A 183 -1.92 10.76 -4.65
C LEU A 183 -1.36 12.15 -4.33
N ALA A 184 -0.12 12.25 -3.85
CA ALA A 184 0.53 13.52 -3.58
C ALA A 184 0.74 14.38 -4.83
N PHE A 185 0.89 13.76 -6.01
CA PHE A 185 0.96 14.49 -7.28
C PHE A 185 -0.42 14.71 -7.91
N MET A 186 -1.37 13.79 -7.70
CA MET A 186 -2.69 13.85 -8.32
C MET A 186 -3.66 14.81 -7.63
N LEU A 187 -3.44 15.15 -6.35
CA LEU A 187 -4.42 15.88 -5.54
C LEU A 187 -3.78 17.10 -4.87
N ASP A 188 -4.40 18.26 -5.07
CA ASP A 188 -4.28 19.40 -4.18
C ASP A 188 -5.37 19.24 -3.12
N THR A 189 -5.02 19.19 -1.83
CA THR A 189 -5.97 18.84 -0.76
C THR A 189 -6.05 19.92 0.33
N PRO A 190 -7.26 20.34 0.76
CA PRO A 190 -7.45 21.21 1.91
C PRO A 190 -7.40 20.45 3.25
N VAL A 191 -7.42 19.12 3.22
CA VAL A 191 -7.47 18.24 4.40
C VAL A 191 -6.40 17.14 4.36
N PRO A 192 -6.03 16.53 5.51
CA PRO A 192 -5.04 15.47 5.52
C PRO A 192 -5.52 14.19 4.81
N ILE A 193 -4.62 13.54 4.08
CA ILE A 193 -4.83 12.20 3.49
C ILE A 193 -3.76 11.27 4.05
N VAL A 194 -4.15 10.35 4.94
CA VAL A 194 -3.22 9.51 5.70
C VAL A 194 -3.31 8.06 5.28
N PHE A 195 -2.30 7.57 4.59
CA PHE A 195 -2.14 6.15 4.32
C PHE A 195 -1.67 5.41 5.57
N THR A 196 -2.22 4.22 5.79
CA THR A 196 -1.77 3.33 6.87
C THR A 196 -2.03 1.86 6.52
N GLY A 197 -1.44 0.96 7.29
CA GLY A 197 -1.54 -0.48 7.11
C GLY A 197 -1.01 -1.23 8.33
N SER A 198 -0.74 -2.53 8.17
CA SER A 198 -0.14 -3.36 9.22
C SER A 198 0.93 -4.30 8.66
N GLN A 199 2.04 -4.45 9.37
CA GLN A 199 3.13 -5.39 9.07
C GLN A 199 2.86 -6.77 9.66
N ARG A 200 2.02 -6.85 10.68
CA ARG A 200 1.46 -8.08 11.22
C ARG A 200 0.00 -8.15 10.79
N SER A 201 -0.44 -9.37 10.49
CA SER A 201 -1.83 -9.57 10.10
C SER A 201 -2.75 -9.29 11.30
N ALA A 202 -3.89 -8.64 11.04
CA ALA A 202 -4.80 -8.12 12.07
C ALA A 202 -5.40 -9.19 12.98
N ASP A 203 -5.34 -10.44 12.57
CA ASP A 203 -5.80 -11.57 13.35
C ASP A 203 -4.94 -11.86 14.58
N ARG A 204 -3.70 -11.35 14.60
CA ARG A 204 -2.74 -11.63 15.66
C ARG A 204 -2.92 -10.64 16.80
N PRO A 205 -2.92 -11.10 18.08
CA PRO A 205 -2.94 -10.19 19.23
C PRO A 205 -1.75 -9.22 19.29
N SER A 206 -0.64 -9.57 18.63
CA SER A 206 0.54 -8.72 18.49
C SER A 206 0.49 -7.86 17.22
N SER A 207 -0.69 -7.65 16.64
CA SER A 207 -0.84 -6.86 15.43
C SER A 207 -0.59 -5.38 15.72
N ASP A 208 0.03 -4.71 14.76
CA ASP A 208 0.23 -3.26 14.74
C ASP A 208 -0.98 -2.49 14.18
N ASN A 209 -2.00 -3.19 13.66
CA ASN A 209 -3.18 -2.59 13.02
C ASN A 209 -3.94 -1.58 13.89
N VAL A 210 -4.16 -1.88 15.17
CA VAL A 210 -4.96 -1.04 16.08
C VAL A 210 -4.28 0.31 16.27
N MET A 211 -3.01 0.29 16.69
CA MET A 211 -2.26 1.52 16.94
C MET A 211 -2.07 2.33 15.66
N ASN A 212 -1.71 1.68 14.55
CA ASN A 212 -1.57 2.36 13.25
C ASN A 212 -2.88 3.03 12.81
N ALA A 213 -4.02 2.34 12.93
CA ALA A 213 -5.32 2.91 12.58
C ALA A 213 -5.71 4.09 13.48
N VAL A 214 -5.53 3.96 14.80
CA VAL A 214 -5.79 5.05 15.75
C VAL A 214 -4.91 6.26 15.45
N CYS A 215 -3.61 6.06 15.31
CA CYS A 215 -2.68 7.14 15.01
C CYS A 215 -2.95 7.78 13.64
N ALA A 216 -3.36 7.01 12.63
CA ALA A 216 -3.72 7.53 11.32
C ALA A 216 -4.99 8.39 11.36
N VAL A 217 -6.01 7.99 12.13
CA VAL A 217 -7.23 8.79 12.32
C VAL A 217 -6.93 10.08 13.07
N GLU A 218 -6.08 10.06 14.09
CA GLU A 218 -5.67 11.27 14.81
C GLU A 218 -4.85 12.21 13.91
N ALA A 219 -3.96 11.66 13.09
CA ALA A 219 -3.25 12.44 12.07
C ALA A 219 -4.20 13.02 11.02
N ALA A 220 -5.25 12.29 10.64
CA ALA A 220 -6.26 12.75 9.67
C ALA A 220 -7.11 13.92 10.20
N LYS A 221 -7.14 14.12 11.53
CA LYS A 221 -7.78 15.26 12.20
C LYS A 221 -6.84 16.45 12.38
N ALA A 222 -5.53 16.27 12.23
CA ALA A 222 -4.54 17.31 12.50
C ALA A 222 -4.48 18.37 11.38
N GLU A 223 -3.69 19.44 11.59
CA GLU A 223 -3.60 20.59 10.68
C GLU A 223 -2.81 20.36 9.38
N CYS A 224 -2.11 19.22 9.25
CA CYS A 224 -1.25 18.93 8.10
C CYS A 224 -2.06 18.40 6.92
N ALA A 225 -2.46 19.27 6.01
CA ALA A 225 -3.18 18.95 4.78
C ALA A 225 -2.22 18.50 3.67
N GLU A 226 -1.54 17.37 3.91
CA GLU A 226 -0.70 16.70 2.92
C GLU A 226 -1.10 15.23 2.78
N VAL A 227 -0.54 14.56 1.77
CA VAL A 227 -0.56 13.11 1.70
C VAL A 227 0.55 12.55 2.59
N LEU A 228 0.16 11.80 3.63
CA LEU A 228 1.03 11.25 4.66
C LEU A 228 1.00 9.72 4.65
N VAL A 229 2.04 9.11 5.20
CA VAL A 229 2.05 7.70 5.63
C VAL A 229 2.24 7.67 7.14
N CYS A 230 1.33 7.00 7.85
CA CYS A 230 1.36 6.82 9.30
C CYS A 230 1.56 5.34 9.64
N MET A 231 2.73 5.02 10.20
CA MET A 231 3.14 3.67 10.61
C MET A 231 3.98 3.77 11.89
N HIS A 232 4.14 2.68 12.64
CA HIS A 232 5.03 2.61 13.81
C HIS A 232 6.38 3.32 13.61
N ALA A 233 6.77 4.15 14.57
CA ALA A 233 8.09 4.82 14.57
C ALA A 233 9.20 3.97 15.20
N SER A 234 8.82 2.91 15.92
CA SER A 234 9.74 1.95 16.53
C SER A 234 9.09 0.56 16.61
N GLU A 235 9.83 -0.45 17.05
CA GLU A 235 9.25 -1.79 17.30
C GLU A 235 8.22 -1.80 18.45
N SER A 236 8.19 -0.74 19.28
CA SER A 236 7.31 -0.60 20.44
C SER A 236 5.96 0.03 20.08
N ASP A 237 4.94 -0.29 20.87
CA ASP A 237 3.60 0.28 20.73
C ASP A 237 3.49 1.62 21.50
N ASP A 238 4.35 2.59 21.18
CA ASP A 238 4.49 3.88 21.88
C ASP A 238 4.30 5.12 21.00
N ARG A 239 4.61 5.05 19.70
CA ARG A 239 4.39 6.12 18.73
C ARG A 239 4.40 5.64 17.28
N CYS A 240 3.64 6.33 16.44
CA CYS A 240 3.71 6.24 14.98
C CYS A 240 4.46 7.45 14.40
N ALA A 241 5.21 7.23 13.33
CA ALA A 241 5.85 8.29 12.55
C ALA A 241 4.92 8.76 11.44
N LEU A 242 4.90 10.07 11.20
CA LEU A 242 4.20 10.68 10.07
C LEU A 242 5.22 11.04 9.00
N HIS A 243 5.19 10.32 7.90
CA HIS A 243 6.08 10.52 6.76
C HIS A 243 5.33 11.29 5.67
N ARG A 244 5.96 12.28 5.04
CA ARG A 244 5.45 12.86 3.79
C ARG A 244 5.41 11.77 2.71
N GLY A 245 4.30 11.63 2.00
CA GLY A 245 4.04 10.52 1.07
C GLY A 245 5.07 10.36 -0.03
N THR A 246 5.71 11.44 -0.46
CA THR A 246 6.76 11.47 -1.49
C THR A 246 8.18 11.20 -0.95
N ARG A 247 8.34 11.06 0.36
CA ARG A 247 9.64 10.87 1.03
C ARG A 247 9.73 9.57 1.82
N VAL A 248 8.69 8.74 1.79
CA VAL A 248 8.65 7.49 2.54
C VAL A 248 9.17 6.32 1.70
N ARG A 249 9.89 5.40 2.34
CA ARG A 249 10.28 4.12 1.75
C ARG A 249 10.12 3.00 2.77
N LYS A 250 9.63 1.84 2.31
CA LYS A 250 9.65 0.60 3.10
C LYS A 250 11.07 0.01 3.07
N ASN A 251 11.84 0.27 4.12
CA ASN A 251 13.24 -0.12 4.26
C ASN A 251 13.44 -1.50 4.90
N HIS A 252 12.41 -2.04 5.56
CA HIS A 252 12.43 -3.40 6.09
C HIS A 252 11.28 -4.25 5.55
N THR A 253 11.55 -5.54 5.36
CA THR A 253 10.57 -6.50 4.83
C THR A 253 9.52 -6.97 5.83
N SER A 254 9.58 -6.55 7.10
CA SER A 254 8.78 -7.18 8.16
C SER A 254 8.76 -6.50 9.53
N ARG A 255 9.68 -5.58 9.86
CA ARG A 255 9.61 -4.86 11.14
C ARG A 255 8.40 -3.93 11.15
N ARG A 256 7.90 -3.57 12.34
CA ARG A 256 6.77 -2.62 12.48
C ARG A 256 7.19 -1.23 12.01
N ASP A 257 8.39 -0.80 12.41
CA ASP A 257 9.07 0.41 11.94
C ASP A 257 9.75 0.23 10.57
N ALA A 258 9.08 -0.47 9.65
CA ALA A 258 9.62 -0.73 8.31
C ALA A 258 9.66 0.51 7.41
N PHE A 259 8.84 1.52 7.69
CA PHE A 259 8.74 2.73 6.89
C PHE A 259 9.66 3.81 7.45
N GLU A 260 10.48 4.39 6.59
CA GLU A 260 11.44 5.43 6.96
C GLU A 260 11.28 6.63 6.02
N THR A 261 11.46 7.83 6.55
CA THR A 261 11.62 9.04 5.74
C THR A 261 13.04 9.08 5.20
N VAL A 262 13.18 9.26 3.90
CA VAL A 262 14.47 9.37 3.22
C VAL A 262 14.86 10.83 3.07
N GLY A 263 16.13 11.15 3.35
CA GLY A 263 16.67 12.49 3.24
C GLY A 263 16.38 13.43 4.43
N ARG A 264 15.45 13.09 5.35
CA ARG A 264 15.17 13.80 6.62
C ARG A 264 14.55 12.91 7.70
N GLU A 265 14.45 13.41 8.92
CA GLU A 265 13.56 12.84 9.95
C GLU A 265 12.09 12.92 9.50
N PRO A 266 11.19 12.07 10.05
CA PRO A 266 9.76 12.14 9.77
C PRO A 266 9.17 13.55 9.96
N LEU A 267 8.11 13.85 9.19
CA LEU A 267 7.41 15.14 9.21
C LEU A 267 6.88 15.45 10.62
N GLY A 268 6.40 14.41 11.30
CA GLY A 268 5.90 14.45 12.65
C GLY A 268 5.79 13.06 13.26
N GLU A 269 5.12 12.98 14.40
CA GLU A 269 4.79 11.73 15.08
C GLU A 269 3.44 11.84 15.80
N VAL A 270 2.85 10.68 16.05
CA VAL A 270 1.69 10.53 16.94
C VAL A 270 2.13 9.67 18.10
N THR A 271 2.13 10.23 19.31
CA THR A 271 2.34 9.42 20.52
C THR A 271 1.11 8.56 20.79
N TYR A 272 1.31 7.40 21.40
CA TYR A 272 0.25 6.47 21.75
C TYR A 272 0.56 5.87 23.13
N ASP A 273 -0.23 6.25 24.14
CA ASP A 273 -0.14 5.70 25.49
C ASP A 273 -1.49 5.11 25.89
N GLY A 274 -1.68 3.82 25.62
CA GLY A 274 -2.91 3.11 25.99
C GLY A 274 -4.19 3.71 25.38
N GLY A 275 -4.08 4.35 24.21
CA GLY A 275 -5.18 5.02 23.52
C GLY A 275 -5.18 6.55 23.68
N GLU A 276 -4.43 7.12 24.62
CA GLU A 276 -4.19 8.57 24.62
C GLU A 276 -3.18 8.93 23.53
N THR A 277 -3.47 9.97 22.74
CA THR A 277 -2.72 10.32 21.53
C THR A 277 -2.43 11.81 21.45
N ASP A 278 -1.23 12.16 21.01
CA ASP A 278 -0.83 13.55 20.75
C ASP A 278 -0.06 13.63 19.43
N VAL A 279 -0.49 14.53 18.55
CA VAL A 279 0.07 14.70 17.20
C VAL A 279 1.01 15.89 17.19
N ASN A 280 2.27 15.65 16.82
CA ASN A 280 3.30 16.69 16.80
C ASN A 280 4.02 16.71 15.46
N PHE A 281 4.11 17.88 14.82
CA PHE A 281 4.90 18.10 13.62
C PHE A 281 6.20 18.83 13.95
N ARG A 282 7.29 18.42 13.29
CA ARG A 282 8.65 18.95 13.51
C ARG A 282 9.09 19.93 12.44
N TRP A 283 8.46 19.85 11.26
CA TRP A 283 8.86 20.59 10.06
C TRP A 283 7.66 21.30 9.44
N ALA A 284 7.93 22.22 8.51
CA ALA A 284 6.88 22.92 7.78
C ALA A 284 6.06 21.96 6.90
N TYR A 285 4.74 22.17 6.93
CA TYR A 285 3.75 21.43 6.18
C TYR A 285 2.69 22.37 5.60
N ALA A 286 1.91 21.89 4.63
CA ALA A 286 0.72 22.60 4.14
C ALA A 286 -0.38 22.59 5.20
N GLU A 287 -0.84 23.77 5.63
CA GLU A 287 -1.92 23.90 6.61
C GLU A 287 -3.29 23.58 5.99
N ARG A 288 -4.27 23.21 6.82
CA ARG A 288 -5.66 23.05 6.38
C ARG A 288 -6.16 24.27 5.61
N ASP A 289 -6.93 24.01 4.56
CA ASP A 289 -7.52 25.02 3.69
C ASP A 289 -6.50 25.97 3.01
N SER A 290 -5.20 25.65 3.03
CA SER A 290 -4.18 26.44 2.32
C SER A 290 -4.25 26.25 0.81
N GLU A 291 -4.74 25.09 0.36
CA GLU A 291 -4.98 24.75 -1.03
C GLU A 291 -6.47 24.55 -1.32
N THR A 292 -6.89 24.84 -2.55
CA THR A 292 -8.24 24.49 -3.02
C THR A 292 -8.22 23.07 -3.54
N LEU A 293 -9.21 22.26 -3.14
CA LEU A 293 -9.34 20.88 -3.63
C LEU A 293 -9.32 20.85 -5.17
N ALA A 294 -8.36 20.12 -5.73
CA ALA A 294 -8.25 19.88 -7.17
C ALA A 294 -7.69 18.49 -7.44
N ILE A 295 -7.93 17.98 -8.65
CA ILE A 295 -7.46 16.66 -9.08
C ILE A 295 -6.94 16.66 -10.52
N ALA A 296 -5.78 16.04 -10.71
CA ALA A 296 -5.15 15.75 -12.00
C ALA A 296 -4.78 14.26 -12.04
N PRO A 297 -5.76 13.36 -12.29
CA PRO A 297 -5.59 11.93 -12.04
C PRO A 297 -4.96 11.17 -13.21
N GLU A 298 -4.70 11.79 -14.35
CA GLU A 298 -4.19 11.07 -15.51
C GLU A 298 -2.71 10.71 -15.35
N LEU A 299 -2.29 9.56 -15.89
CA LEU A 299 -0.93 9.05 -15.84
C LEU A 299 -0.55 8.48 -17.21
N GLU A 300 0.65 8.79 -17.67
CA GLU A 300 1.31 8.05 -18.76
C GLU A 300 1.89 6.77 -18.18
N THR A 301 1.43 5.62 -18.65
CA THR A 301 1.79 4.32 -18.07
C THR A 301 2.98 3.67 -18.76
N ASP A 302 3.38 4.17 -19.94
CA ASP A 302 4.51 3.66 -20.71
C ASP A 302 5.85 4.22 -20.21
N VAL A 303 6.08 4.04 -18.91
CA VAL A 303 7.26 4.51 -18.17
C VAL A 303 7.91 3.36 -17.42
N GLU A 304 9.21 3.18 -17.64
CA GLU A 304 9.99 2.13 -16.98
C GLU A 304 10.93 2.68 -15.91
N LEU A 305 11.24 1.85 -14.91
CA LEU A 305 12.30 2.10 -13.93
C LEU A 305 13.37 1.02 -14.10
N LEU A 306 14.57 1.44 -14.50
CA LEU A 306 15.68 0.55 -14.81
C LEU A 306 16.84 0.76 -13.85
N LYS A 307 17.13 -0.27 -13.05
CA LYS A 307 18.29 -0.28 -12.17
C LYS A 307 19.55 -0.70 -12.92
N PHE A 308 20.53 0.19 -12.96
CA PHE A 308 21.84 -0.12 -13.53
C PHE A 308 22.65 -1.01 -12.56
N THR A 309 23.30 -2.07 -13.05
CA THR A 309 24.29 -2.80 -12.24
C THR A 309 25.56 -3.11 -13.05
N PRO A 310 26.73 -3.24 -12.41
CA PRO A 310 27.98 -3.55 -13.11
C PRO A 310 27.85 -4.82 -13.97
N GLY A 311 28.18 -4.71 -15.26
CA GLY A 311 28.06 -5.81 -16.22
C GLY A 311 26.68 -5.96 -16.87
N THR A 312 25.73 -5.07 -16.59
CA THR A 312 24.46 -5.01 -17.35
C THR A 312 24.76 -4.54 -18.77
N GLY A 313 24.40 -5.36 -19.76
CA GLY A 313 24.59 -5.01 -21.17
C GLY A 313 23.57 -3.97 -21.66
N GLU A 314 23.98 -3.15 -22.62
CA GLU A 314 23.15 -2.10 -23.23
C GLU A 314 21.87 -2.63 -23.91
N ALA A 315 21.83 -3.92 -24.28
CA ALA A 315 20.65 -4.56 -24.85
C ALA A 315 19.40 -4.45 -23.97
N LEU A 316 19.57 -4.24 -22.65
CA LEU A 316 18.43 -4.01 -21.75
C LEU A 316 17.70 -2.68 -22.06
N LEU A 317 18.41 -1.68 -22.59
CA LEU A 317 17.82 -0.42 -23.04
C LEU A 317 16.94 -0.60 -24.29
N GLU A 318 17.08 -1.70 -25.03
CA GLU A 318 16.18 -1.99 -26.16
C GLU A 318 14.74 -2.23 -25.69
N ALA A 319 14.54 -2.78 -24.48
CA ALA A 319 13.21 -2.93 -23.89
C ALA A 319 12.56 -1.58 -23.54
N CYS A 320 13.36 -0.51 -23.49
CA CYS A 320 12.91 0.86 -23.25
C CYS A 320 12.74 1.68 -24.54
N ALA A 321 13.03 1.11 -25.71
CA ALA A 321 12.88 1.80 -26.98
C ALA A 321 11.40 2.10 -27.29
N GLY A 322 11.10 3.36 -27.62
CA GLY A 322 9.74 3.83 -27.93
C GLY A 322 8.86 4.06 -26.71
N LYS A 323 9.39 3.93 -25.49
CA LYS A 323 8.70 4.28 -24.26
C LYS A 323 8.54 5.78 -24.13
N ALA A 324 7.47 6.24 -23.47
CA ALA A 324 7.28 7.66 -23.19
C ALA A 324 8.31 8.17 -22.17
N GLY A 325 8.68 7.33 -21.18
CA GLY A 325 9.64 7.71 -20.15
C GLY A 325 10.51 6.57 -19.63
N LEU A 326 11.70 6.92 -19.15
CA LEU A 326 12.63 6.01 -18.51
C LEU A 326 13.26 6.67 -17.29
N VAL A 327 13.09 6.05 -16.13
CA VAL A 327 13.86 6.40 -14.92
C VAL A 327 15.03 5.44 -14.78
N LEU A 328 16.24 5.97 -14.75
CA LEU A 328 17.46 5.22 -14.47
C LEU A 328 17.78 5.30 -12.98
N GLU A 329 17.89 4.15 -12.32
CA GLU A 329 18.44 4.04 -10.96
C GLU A 329 19.96 3.80 -11.07
N GLY A 330 20.69 4.90 -11.25
CA GLY A 330 22.13 4.95 -11.46
C GLY A 330 22.95 4.78 -10.18
N THR A 331 24.27 4.71 -10.32
CA THR A 331 25.18 4.54 -9.18
C THR A 331 25.64 5.88 -8.61
N GLY A 332 25.86 5.94 -7.29
CA GLY A 332 26.52 7.09 -6.64
C GLY A 332 25.80 8.42 -6.90
N LEU A 333 26.46 9.33 -7.61
CA LEU A 333 25.90 10.63 -7.95
C LEU A 333 25.00 10.63 -9.19
N GLY A 334 24.70 9.48 -9.81
CA GLY A 334 23.86 9.43 -11.02
C GLY A 334 24.53 8.80 -12.24
N HIS A 335 25.35 7.76 -12.06
CA HIS A 335 26.16 7.25 -13.16
C HIS A 335 25.68 5.89 -13.70
N VAL A 336 25.82 5.71 -15.01
CA VAL A 336 25.78 4.41 -15.70
C VAL A 336 27.15 4.10 -16.33
N HIS A 337 27.30 2.94 -16.96
CA HIS A 337 28.48 2.64 -17.77
C HIS A 337 28.56 3.59 -18.96
N THR A 338 29.75 4.05 -19.34
CA THR A 338 29.94 4.99 -20.46
C THR A 338 29.38 4.46 -21.78
N ASP A 339 29.44 3.15 -22.00
CA ASP A 339 28.93 2.51 -23.21
C ASP A 339 27.39 2.62 -23.34
N TRP A 340 26.67 2.90 -22.26
CA TRP A 340 25.22 3.12 -22.32
C TRP A 340 24.86 4.51 -22.86
N ILE A 341 25.76 5.48 -22.77
CA ILE A 341 25.47 6.88 -23.08
C ILE A 341 24.99 7.07 -24.53
N PRO A 342 25.64 6.49 -25.56
CA PRO A 342 25.15 6.59 -26.93
C PRO A 342 23.72 6.04 -27.08
N ARG A 343 23.43 4.91 -26.43
CA ARG A 343 22.10 4.30 -26.51
C ARG A 343 21.04 5.10 -25.74
N VAL A 344 21.41 5.72 -24.63
CA VAL A 344 20.54 6.65 -23.89
C VAL A 344 20.25 7.90 -24.73
N ALA A 345 21.26 8.46 -25.39
CA ALA A 345 21.06 9.59 -26.30
C ALA A 345 20.09 9.24 -27.45
N GLU A 346 20.24 8.05 -28.05
CA GLU A 346 19.30 7.56 -29.08
C GLU A 346 17.86 7.47 -28.56
N LEU A 347 17.64 6.97 -27.34
CA LEU A 347 16.29 6.93 -26.75
C LEU A 347 15.68 8.34 -26.60
N ILE A 348 16.49 9.31 -26.17
CA ILE A 348 16.07 10.70 -26.01
C ILE A 348 15.76 11.34 -27.36
N GLU A 349 16.61 11.13 -28.37
CA GLU A 349 16.39 11.58 -29.75
C GLU A 349 15.10 11.00 -30.34
N ASP A 350 14.76 9.76 -29.98
CA ASP A 350 13.52 9.08 -30.39
C ASP A 350 12.29 9.53 -29.58
N GLY A 351 12.45 10.43 -28.59
CA GLY A 351 11.37 11.08 -27.85
C GLY A 351 11.09 10.50 -26.46
N THR A 352 11.93 9.60 -25.93
CA THR A 352 11.80 9.10 -24.56
C THR A 352 12.37 10.12 -23.56
N THR A 353 11.57 10.56 -22.59
CA THR A 353 12.08 11.37 -21.48
C THR A 353 12.89 10.51 -20.52
N VAL A 354 14.20 10.77 -20.39
CA VAL A 354 15.09 9.98 -19.52
C VAL A 354 15.47 10.77 -18.27
N VAL A 355 15.20 10.18 -17.10
CA VAL A 355 15.43 10.79 -15.78
C VAL A 355 16.44 9.97 -14.99
N MET A 356 17.43 10.62 -14.38
CA MET A 356 18.44 10.00 -13.53
C MET A 356 18.08 10.11 -12.04
N THR A 357 18.15 8.97 -11.36
CA THR A 357 18.06 8.82 -9.90
C THR A 357 19.24 7.99 -9.40
N SER A 358 19.38 7.82 -8.08
CA SER A 358 20.46 7.04 -7.47
C SER A 358 19.97 5.78 -6.76
N GLN A 359 20.79 4.73 -6.80
CA GLN A 359 20.69 3.55 -5.93
C GLN A 359 21.00 3.87 -4.47
N CYS A 360 21.75 4.94 -4.22
CA CYS A 360 21.97 5.43 -2.86
C CYS A 360 20.63 5.96 -2.33
N ILE A 361 20.19 5.44 -1.18
CA ILE A 361 18.92 5.84 -0.57
C ILE A 361 18.97 7.31 -0.19
N ASP A 362 20.00 7.71 0.56
CA ASP A 362 20.26 9.11 0.84
C ASP A 362 21.26 9.69 -0.15
N GLY A 363 20.99 10.90 -0.61
CA GLY A 363 21.87 11.66 -1.48
C GLY A 363 21.11 12.49 -2.51
N ARG A 364 21.86 13.30 -3.23
CA ARG A 364 21.39 14.07 -4.39
C ARG A 364 22.23 13.66 -5.59
N VAL A 365 21.57 13.39 -6.71
CA VAL A 365 22.22 13.21 -8.01
C VAL A 365 22.95 14.51 -8.40
N CYS A 366 24.17 14.39 -8.90
CA CYS A 366 24.95 15.52 -9.37
C CYS A 366 25.88 15.07 -10.49
N ASP A 367 25.33 15.10 -11.69
CA ASP A 367 25.98 14.65 -12.92
C ASP A 367 27.01 15.67 -13.43
N ARG A 368 27.24 16.76 -12.70
CA ARG A 368 28.20 17.82 -13.07
C ARG A 368 29.63 17.54 -12.60
N VAL A 369 29.82 16.59 -11.68
CA VAL A 369 31.11 16.34 -11.04
C VAL A 369 32.06 15.55 -11.95
N TYR A 370 31.59 14.44 -12.52
CA TYR A 370 32.38 13.50 -13.31
C TYR A 370 32.08 13.63 -14.81
N ASP A 371 33.04 13.25 -15.67
CA ASP A 371 32.86 13.30 -17.14
C ASP A 371 31.62 12.49 -17.57
N THR A 372 31.46 11.28 -17.05
CA THR A 372 30.29 10.42 -17.34
C THR A 372 28.96 11.09 -17.07
N GLY A 373 28.85 11.87 -15.99
CA GLY A 373 27.64 12.62 -15.70
C GLY A 373 27.43 13.78 -16.69
N ARG A 374 28.51 14.52 -17.03
CA ARG A 374 28.42 15.61 -18.00
C ARG A 374 28.00 15.10 -19.37
N ASP A 375 28.51 13.95 -19.78
CA ASP A 375 28.14 13.28 -21.02
C ASP A 375 26.65 12.87 -21.02
N LEU A 376 26.10 12.44 -19.88
CA LEU A 376 24.66 12.14 -19.72
C LEU A 376 23.80 13.41 -19.79
N LEU A 377 24.24 14.50 -19.17
CA LEU A 377 23.56 15.80 -19.28
C LEU A 377 23.59 16.33 -20.72
N GLU A 378 24.73 16.19 -21.40
CA GLU A 378 24.87 16.54 -22.82
C GLU A 378 23.96 15.69 -23.72
N ALA A 379 23.72 14.43 -23.35
CA ALA A 379 22.76 13.56 -24.02
C ALA A 379 21.28 13.93 -23.76
N GLY A 380 21.01 14.82 -22.79
CA GLY A 380 19.65 15.27 -22.45
C GLY A 380 19.01 14.54 -21.26
N VAL A 381 19.78 13.82 -20.46
CA VAL A 381 19.27 13.18 -19.24
C VAL A 381 18.91 14.24 -18.18
N ILE A 382 17.78 14.05 -17.51
CA ILE A 382 17.24 14.97 -16.51
C ILE A 382 17.59 14.50 -15.10
N GLU A 383 18.16 15.36 -14.27
CA GLU A 383 18.46 15.04 -12.87
C GLU A 383 17.16 15.07 -12.04
N ALA A 384 16.83 13.98 -11.33
CA ALA A 384 15.72 13.96 -10.35
C ALA A 384 16.13 14.43 -8.94
N GLU A 385 17.23 15.18 -8.84
CA GLU A 385 17.72 15.75 -7.59
C GLU A 385 17.92 14.68 -6.49
N ASP A 386 17.24 14.81 -5.35
CA ASP A 386 17.21 13.87 -4.22
C ASP A 386 15.91 13.07 -4.13
N THR A 387 15.16 12.96 -5.24
CA THR A 387 13.93 12.17 -5.31
C THR A 387 14.23 10.67 -5.36
N LEU A 388 13.44 9.90 -4.60
CA LEU A 388 13.51 8.44 -4.59
C LEU A 388 13.22 7.84 -5.97
N PRO A 389 13.91 6.77 -6.40
CA PRO A 389 13.71 6.18 -7.73
C PRO A 389 12.27 5.80 -8.06
N GLY A 390 11.58 5.18 -7.09
CA GLY A 390 10.17 4.82 -7.24
C GLY A 390 9.24 6.04 -7.33
N VAL A 391 9.54 7.10 -6.57
CA VAL A 391 8.78 8.35 -6.58
C VAL A 391 9.02 9.11 -7.89
N ALA A 392 10.25 9.11 -8.40
CA ALA A 392 10.59 9.70 -9.70
C ALA A 392 9.85 9.00 -10.84
N LYS A 393 9.67 7.66 -10.78
CA LYS A 393 8.83 6.94 -11.75
C LYS A 393 7.40 7.47 -11.71
N VAL A 394 6.79 7.52 -10.52
CA VAL A 394 5.41 7.99 -10.36
C VAL A 394 5.26 9.44 -10.81
N LYS A 395 6.21 10.31 -10.45
CA LYS A 395 6.24 11.71 -10.87
C LYS A 395 6.36 11.84 -12.39
N LEU A 396 7.21 11.05 -13.04
CA LEU A 396 7.36 11.09 -14.50
C LEU A 396 6.09 10.63 -15.22
N MET A 397 5.44 9.57 -14.73
CA MET A 397 4.12 9.13 -15.22
C MET A 397 3.10 10.27 -15.16
N TRP A 398 3.08 11.01 -14.05
CA TRP A 398 2.16 12.14 -13.86
C TRP A 398 2.54 13.36 -14.71
N ALA A 399 3.81 13.74 -14.74
CA ALA A 399 4.31 14.90 -15.47
C ALA A 399 4.05 14.76 -16.99
N LEU A 400 4.29 13.58 -17.56
CA LEU A 400 4.03 13.31 -18.98
C LEU A 400 2.54 13.43 -19.36
N ALA A 401 1.63 13.15 -18.42
CA ALA A 401 0.20 13.22 -18.67
C ALA A 401 -0.43 14.61 -18.39
N ASN A 402 0.19 15.41 -17.51
CA ASN A 402 -0.45 16.62 -16.96
C ASN A 402 0.37 17.91 -17.16
N SER A 403 1.58 17.86 -17.73
CA SER A 403 2.43 19.02 -17.98
C SER A 403 2.75 19.21 -19.45
N GLU A 404 2.83 20.47 -19.89
CA GLU A 404 3.38 20.83 -21.20
C GLU A 404 4.91 20.77 -21.24
N ASP A 405 5.56 20.79 -20.07
CA ASP A 405 7.01 20.68 -19.89
C ASP A 405 7.32 19.65 -18.78
N PRO A 406 7.23 18.34 -19.09
CA PRO A 406 7.50 17.29 -18.13
C PRO A 406 8.95 17.29 -17.67
N GLU A 407 9.88 17.72 -18.51
CA GLU A 407 11.33 17.71 -18.22
C GLU A 407 11.69 18.71 -17.13
N ALA A 408 11.24 19.96 -17.25
CA ALA A 408 11.47 20.98 -16.22
C ALA A 408 10.77 20.63 -14.90
N LEU A 409 9.60 19.99 -14.99
CA LEU A 409 8.82 19.62 -13.83
C LEU A 409 9.53 18.55 -12.98
N MET A 410 10.29 17.64 -13.59
CA MET A 410 11.01 16.60 -12.85
C MET A 410 12.01 17.17 -11.84
N GLY A 411 12.68 18.28 -12.15
CA GLY A 411 13.59 18.99 -11.21
C GLY A 411 12.91 19.93 -10.23
N THR A 412 11.59 20.18 -10.38
CA THR A 412 10.85 21.16 -9.57
C THR A 412 10.04 20.46 -8.47
N PRO A 413 10.15 20.84 -7.18
CA PRO A 413 9.36 20.23 -6.11
C PRO A 413 7.87 20.55 -6.28
N ILE A 414 7.03 19.52 -6.30
CA ILE A 414 5.56 19.65 -6.34
C ILE A 414 4.97 19.35 -4.96
N ALA A 415 5.35 18.21 -4.39
CA ALA A 415 4.79 17.68 -3.16
C ALA A 415 5.92 17.26 -2.20
N GLY A 416 6.99 18.05 -2.17
CA GLY A 416 8.14 17.88 -1.26
C GLY A 416 9.04 16.67 -1.55
N GLU A 417 8.96 16.10 -2.74
CA GLU A 417 9.72 14.92 -3.21
C GLU A 417 11.20 15.21 -3.48
N CYS A 418 11.56 16.47 -3.73
CA CYS A 418 12.94 16.94 -3.81
C CYS A 418 13.14 18.19 -2.93
N THR A 419 14.39 18.53 -2.66
CA THR A 419 14.78 19.77 -1.98
C THR A 419 15.56 20.67 -2.94
N GLU A 420 15.64 21.97 -2.68
CA GLU A 420 16.51 22.87 -3.45
C GLU A 420 18.00 22.66 -3.14
N ARG A 421 18.32 22.16 -1.95
CA ARG A 421 19.70 21.95 -1.49
C ARG A 421 19.80 20.81 -0.49
N SER A 422 20.92 20.09 -0.55
CA SER A 422 21.30 19.13 0.50
C SER A 422 21.70 19.88 1.76
N VAL A 423 21.00 19.64 2.85
CA VAL A 423 21.32 20.18 4.19
C VAL A 423 21.85 19.06 5.07
N PRO A 424 22.94 19.27 5.85
CA PRO A 424 23.32 18.33 6.88
C PRO A 424 22.17 18.12 7.87
N TRP A 425 22.02 16.87 8.32
CA TRP A 425 21.13 16.52 9.43
C TRP A 425 21.51 17.36 10.64
N ALA A 426 20.57 18.19 11.12
CA ALA A 426 20.78 19.06 12.28
C ALA A 426 20.70 18.27 13.59
#